data_AF-A0A956UA77-F1
#
_entry.id   AF-A0A956UA77-F1
#
_cell.length_a   1.000
_cell.length_b   1.000
_cell.length_c   1.000
_cell.angle_alpha   90.00
_cell.angle_beta   90.00
_cell.angle_gamma   90.00
#
_symmetry.space_group_name_H-M   'P 1'
#
loop_
_entity.id
_entity.type
_entity.pdbx_description
1 polymer ?
#
loop_
_entity_poly.entity_id
_entity_poly.type
_entity_poly.pdbx_seq_one_letter_code
_entity_poly.pdbx_strand_id
1 'polypeptide(L)' 'MKAKIKLLRQRNKVSQAVFAAYHKTTSSSIQQWEQGKKSPNGTSLKLLNLVDKKGLDILA' A
#
# COMPACT_ATOMS: atom_id res chain seq x y z
N MET A 1 2.63 -0.56 14.41
CA MET A 1 1.93 -0.29 13.12
C MET A 1 2.84 0.01 11.93
N LYS A 2 4.17 -0.23 11.97
CA LYS A 2 5.10 0.09 10.86
C LYS A 2 5.22 -1.03 9.80
N ALA A 3 4.99 -2.30 10.18
CA ALA A 3 5.29 -3.47 9.34
C ALA A 3 4.19 -3.86 8.34
N LYS A 4 2.96 -3.34 8.47
CA LYS A 4 1.82 -3.83 7.68
C LYS A 4 1.93 -3.54 6.18
N ILE A 5 2.42 -2.37 5.78
CA ILE A 5 2.43 -1.97 4.35
C ILE A 5 3.46 -2.77 3.55
N LYS A 6 4.66 -2.95 4.11
CA LYS A 6 5.72 -3.75 3.49
C LYS A 6 5.31 -5.22 3.39
N LEU A 7 4.73 -5.78 4.46
CA LEU A 7 4.19 -7.14 4.45
C LEU A 7 3.05 -7.30 3.45
N LEU A 8 2.15 -6.31 3.37
CA LEU A 8 1.05 -6.32 2.41
C LEU A 8 1.57 -6.32 0.97
N ARG A 9 2.56 -5.48 0.68
CA ARG A 9 3.22 -5.43 -0.63
C ARG A 9 3.85 -6.78 -0.99
N GLN A 10 4.54 -7.41 -0.04
CA GLN A 10 5.16 -8.73 -0.22
C GLN A 10 4.11 -9.84 -0.41
N ARG A 11 3.04 -9.85 0.39
CA ARG A 11 1.91 -10.79 0.24
C ARG A 11 1.29 -10.74 -1.15
N ASN A 12 1.15 -9.52 -1.67
CA ASN A 12 0.57 -9.26 -2.97
C ASN A 12 1.58 -9.37 -4.13
N LYS A 13 2.85 -9.72 -3.86
CA LYS A 13 3.92 -9.88 -4.84
C LYS A 13 4.07 -8.71 -5.82
N VAL A 14 3.84 -7.48 -5.36
CA VAL A 14 3.93 -6.27 -6.19
C VAL A 14 5.12 -5.39 -5.83
N SER A 15 5.62 -4.69 -6.84
CA SER A 15 6.64 -3.65 -6.68
C SER A 15 6.04 -2.39 -6.05
N GLN A 16 6.85 -1.58 -5.37
CA GLN A 16 6.40 -0.30 -4.78
C GLN A 16 5.77 0.62 -5.84
N ALA A 17 6.28 0.62 -7.08
CA ALA A 17 5.74 1.41 -8.18
C ALA A 17 4.32 0.97 -8.58
N VAL A 18 4.08 -0.34 -8.65
CA VAL A 18 2.75 -0.90 -8.95
C VAL A 18 1.78 -0.60 -7.82
N PHE A 19 2.21 -0.80 -6.57
CA PHE A 19 1.42 -0.45 -5.39
C PHE A 19 1.10 1.06 -5.31
N ALA A 20 2.03 1.90 -5.75
CA ALA A 20 1.86 3.34 -5.82
C ALA A 20 0.88 3.77 -6.93
N ALA A 21 0.94 3.12 -8.10
CA ALA A 21 0.03 3.35 -9.20
C ALA A 21 -1.43 3.09 -8.79
N TYR A 22 -1.67 2.03 -8.01
CA TYR A 22 -3.00 1.74 -7.46
C TYR A 22 -3.51 2.80 -6.47
N HIS A 23 -2.59 3.47 -5.78
CA HIS A 23 -2.91 4.48 -4.79
C HIS A 23 -2.96 5.91 -5.33
N LYS A 24 -2.83 6.10 -6.66
CA LYS A 24 -2.60 7.42 -7.28
C LYS A 24 -1.49 8.20 -6.56
N THR A 25 -0.46 7.48 -6.11
CA THR A 25 0.66 8.07 -5.40
C THR A 25 1.98 7.66 -6.05
N THR A 26 3.08 8.18 -5.53
CA THR A 26 4.41 7.87 -6.02
C THR A 26 5.05 6.77 -5.18
N SER A 27 5.99 6.02 -5.77
CA SER A 27 6.80 5.03 -5.05
C SER A 27 7.48 5.62 -3.81
N SER A 28 7.89 6.90 -3.88
CA SER A 28 8.45 7.65 -2.75
C SER A 28 7.46 7.79 -1.59
N SER A 29 6.17 8.04 -1.85
CA SER A 29 5.14 8.05 -0.80
C SER A 29 4.97 6.68 -0.17
N ILE A 30 4.97 5.60 -0.95
CA ILE A 30 4.91 4.22 -0.42
C ILE A 30 6.14 3.94 0.46
N GLN A 31 7.32 4.35 0.04
CA GLN A 31 8.55 4.21 0.82
C GLN A 31 8.47 4.99 2.13
N GLN A 32 7.92 6.21 2.12
CA GLN A 32 7.67 7.00 3.33
C GLN A 32 6.64 6.33 4.26
N TRP A 33 5.64 5.65 3.70
CA TRP A 33 4.65 4.88 4.45
C TRP A 33 5.24 3.62 5.07
N GLU A 34 6.06 2.88 4.32
CA GLU A 34 6.80 1.71 4.83
C GLU A 34 7.82 2.10 5.91
N GLN A 35 8.42 3.30 5.82
CA GLN A 35 9.33 3.85 6.83
C GLN A 35 8.59 4.47 8.03
N GLY A 36 7.27 4.66 7.95
CA GLY A 36 6.47 5.33 8.98
C GLY A 36 6.72 6.84 9.09
N LYS A 37 7.30 7.46 8.06
CA LYS A 37 7.48 8.92 7.96
C LYS A 37 6.16 9.63 7.62
N LYS A 38 5.31 8.97 6.84
CA LYS A 38 3.98 9.48 6.47
C LYS A 38 2.96 8.37 6.68
N SER A 39 1.78 8.72 7.18
CA SER A 39 0.68 7.77 7.28
C SER A 39 -0.28 7.95 6.10
N PRO A 40 -0.77 6.86 5.49
CA PRO A 40 -1.82 6.94 4.49
C PRO A 40 -3.08 7.53 5.13
N ASN A 41 -3.69 8.52 4.47
CA ASN A 41 -4.86 9.24 4.94
C ASN A 41 -6.06 9.06 3.98
N GLY A 42 -7.27 9.12 4.55
CA GLY A 42 -8.53 9.05 3.81
C GLY A 42 -8.68 7.82 2.94
N THR A 43 -8.85 8.02 1.63
CA THR A 43 -9.05 6.98 0.61
C THR A 43 -7.91 5.99 0.57
N SER A 44 -6.68 6.44 0.83
CA SER A 44 -5.51 5.57 0.85
C SER A 44 -5.61 4.53 1.97
N LEU A 45 -5.94 4.95 3.18
CA LEU A 45 -6.08 4.01 4.30
C LEU A 45 -7.18 2.96 4.03
N LYS A 46 -8.27 3.37 3.38
CA LYS A 46 -9.36 2.47 2.96
C LYS A 46 -8.89 1.47 1.92
N LEU A 47 -8.17 1.90 0.90
CA LEU A 47 -7.64 1.04 -0.15
C LEU A 47 -6.65 0.01 0.41
N LEU A 48 -5.75 0.46 1.28
CA LEU A 48 -4.81 -0.41 2.02
C LEU A 48 -5.53 -1.48 2.85
N ASN A 49 -6.59 -1.11 3.58
CA ASN A 49 -7.40 -2.07 4.33
C ASN A 49 -8.15 -3.05 3.42
N LEU A 50 -8.60 -2.58 2.26
CA LEU A 50 -9.25 -3.40 1.25
C LEU A 50 -8.27 -4.43 0.66
N VAL A 51 -7.06 -4.00 0.32
CA VAL A 51 -5.99 -4.88 -0.15
C VAL A 51 -5.50 -5.83 0.96
N ASP A 52 -5.52 -5.41 2.24
CA ASP A 52 -5.22 -6.27 3.40
C ASP A 52 -6.29 -7.34 3.62
N LYS A 53 -7.57 -7.01 3.38
CA LYS A 53 -8.68 -7.96 3.54
C LYS A 53 -8.92 -8.86 2.33
N LYS A 54 -8.77 -8.35 1.12
CA LYS A 54 -9.16 -9.04 -0.12
C LYS A 54 -7.98 -9.36 -1.06
N GLY A 55 -6.76 -8.93 -0.74
CA GLY A 55 -5.62 -9.04 -1.66
C GLY A 55 -5.71 -8.02 -2.80
N LEU A 56 -4.84 -8.12 -3.80
CA LEU A 56 -4.94 -7.33 -5.03
C LEU A 56 -6.04 -7.82 -5.98
N ASP A 57 -6.69 -8.94 -5.69
CA ASP A 57 -7.77 -9.50 -6.52
C ASP A 57 -8.98 -8.57 -6.66
N ILE A 58 -9.15 -7.58 -5.77
CA ILE A 58 -10.14 -6.50 -5.93
C ILE A 58 -9.83 -5.52 -7.07
N LEU A 59 -8.64 -5.59 -7.64
CA LEU A 59 -8.19 -4.72 -8.74
C LEU A 59 -8.06 -5.49 -10.07
N ALA A 60 -8.38 -6.79 -10.07
CA ALA A 60 -8.50 -7.63 -11.27
C ALA A 60 -9.91 -7.55 -11.86
#